data_AF-A0A101FV29-F1
#
_entry.id   AF-A0A101FV29-F1
#
_cell.length_a   1.000
_cell.length_b   1.000
_cell.length_c   1.000
_cell.angle_alpha   90.00
_cell.angle_beta   90.00
_cell.angle_gamma   90.00
#
_symmetry.space_group_name_H-M   'P 1'
#
loop_
_entity.id
_entity.type
_entity.pdbx_description
1 polymer ?
#
loop_
_entity_poly.entity_id
_entity_poly.type
_entity_poly.pdbx_seq_one_letter_code
_entity_poly.pdbx_strand_id
1 'polypeptide(L)'
;MNSKEIALSGGLIALAWLVHFLMRFTESITGELQAAISISFYCLMVLLIRMSLSEATVLGLITGAVLMTATASPFPLANIPSHWAGLVSCKIVADRMRNGAKGLRPSAVSVSVLLATAVSFLVFVLASYFGILTFPDLARGSSGLIEAVLDGRLTLGAFATNSLLKVGIPTMVSNAVISPMLYILARRKYIEVGDRR
;
A
#
# COMPACT_ATOMS: atom_id res chain seq x y z
N MET A 1 17.79 10.24 7.59
CA MET A 1 16.80 11.23 7.08
C MET A 1 16.92 12.54 7.85
N ASN A 2 16.76 13.67 7.19
CA ASN A 2 16.69 15.00 7.84
C ASN A 2 15.25 15.34 8.26
N SER A 3 15.07 16.40 9.07
CA SER A 3 13.75 16.77 9.61
C SER A 3 12.70 17.08 8.53
N LYS A 4 13.10 17.64 7.37
CA LYS A 4 12.18 17.90 6.26
C LYS A 4 11.68 16.61 5.62
N GLU A 5 12.56 15.62 5.46
CA GLU A 5 12.21 14.29 4.92
C GLU A 5 11.29 13.52 5.87
N ILE A 6 11.51 13.65 7.18
CA ILE A 6 10.64 13.08 8.21
C ILE A 6 9.24 13.72 8.14
N ALA A 7 9.17 15.06 8.10
CA ALA A 7 7.91 15.78 7.97
C ALA A 7 7.15 15.42 6.69
N LEU A 8 7.86 15.32 5.55
CA LEU A 8 7.27 14.89 4.28
C LEU A 8 6.74 13.47 4.37
N SER A 9 7.49 12.54 4.99
CA SER A 9 7.07 11.16 5.18
C SER A 9 5.81 11.08 6.06
N GLY A 10 5.78 11.82 7.18
CA GLY A 10 4.59 11.92 8.03
C GLY A 10 3.37 12.47 7.29
N GLY A 11 3.54 13.54 6.50
CA GLY A 11 2.47 14.09 5.67
C GLY A 11 1.95 13.12 4.60
N LEU A 12 2.84 12.37 3.96
CA LEU A 12 2.47 11.34 2.99
C LEU A 12 1.75 10.15 3.65
N ILE A 13 2.15 9.75 4.87
CA ILE A 13 1.45 8.72 5.65
C ILE A 13 0.04 9.21 6.03
N ALA A 14 -0.09 10.45 6.50
CA ALA A 14 -1.41 11.02 6.84
C ALA A 14 -2.32 11.12 5.60
N LEU A 15 -1.78 11.50 4.45
CA LEU A 15 -2.53 11.53 3.19
C LEU A 15 -2.90 10.11 2.73
N ALA A 16 -1.97 9.16 2.84
CA ALA A 16 -2.25 7.76 2.56
C ALA A 16 -3.34 7.19 3.46
N TRP A 17 -3.35 7.56 4.76
CA TRP A 17 -4.42 7.21 5.70
C TRP A 17 -5.76 7.77 5.25
N LEU A 18 -5.82 9.07 4.91
CA LEU A 18 -7.06 9.70 4.45
C LEU A 18 -7.59 9.04 3.19
N VAL A 19 -6.73 8.82 2.19
CA VAL A 19 -7.09 8.14 0.95
C VAL A 19 -7.57 6.72 1.26
N HIS A 20 -6.86 5.98 2.10
CA HIS A 20 -7.27 4.63 2.48
C HIS A 20 -8.65 4.66 3.14
N PHE A 21 -8.88 5.55 4.11
CA PHE A 21 -10.18 5.71 4.77
C PHE A 21 -11.29 6.04 3.78
N LEU A 22 -11.06 6.93 2.82
CA LEU A 22 -12.03 7.25 1.80
C LEU A 22 -12.35 6.03 0.92
N MET A 23 -11.35 5.22 0.57
CA MET A 23 -11.56 4.01 -0.26
C MET A 23 -12.49 2.97 0.38
N ARG A 24 -12.87 3.10 1.67
CA ARG A 24 -13.92 2.29 2.29
C ARG A 24 -15.25 2.34 1.52
N PHE A 25 -15.52 3.41 0.75
CA PHE A 25 -16.73 3.45 -0.10
C PHE A 25 -16.79 2.27 -1.10
N THR A 26 -15.64 1.68 -1.46
CA THR A 26 -15.58 0.55 -2.41
C THR A 26 -16.12 -0.75 -1.85
N GLU A 27 -16.22 -0.87 -0.53
CA GLU A 27 -16.64 -2.08 0.19
C GLU A 27 -18.00 -2.61 -0.27
N SER A 28 -18.94 -1.71 -0.56
CA SER A 28 -20.29 -2.04 -1.04
C SER A 28 -20.31 -2.69 -2.43
N ILE A 29 -19.28 -2.44 -3.24
CA ILE A 29 -19.16 -2.94 -4.62
C ILE A 29 -18.30 -4.21 -4.65
N THR A 30 -17.34 -4.32 -3.76
CA THR A 30 -16.31 -5.37 -3.74
C THR A 30 -16.61 -6.50 -2.76
N GLY A 31 -17.64 -6.37 -1.93
CA GLY A 31 -18.02 -7.35 -0.91
C GLY A 31 -16.96 -7.44 0.18
N GLU A 32 -16.85 -6.38 0.99
CA GLU A 32 -16.01 -6.28 2.20
C GLU A 32 -14.50 -6.13 1.97
N LEU A 33 -14.06 -6.09 0.71
CA LEU A 33 -12.65 -5.88 0.37
C LEU A 33 -12.40 -4.44 -0.01
N GLN A 34 -11.38 -3.80 0.56
CA GLN A 34 -11.10 -2.40 0.27
C GLN A 34 -10.00 -2.24 -0.79
N ALA A 35 -10.22 -1.36 -1.77
CA ALA A 35 -9.17 -0.97 -2.71
C ALA A 35 -8.08 -0.14 -2.01
N ALA A 36 -6.81 -0.43 -2.31
CA ALA A 36 -5.65 0.17 -1.62
C ALA A 36 -4.91 1.20 -2.51
N ILE A 37 -5.61 2.23 -2.97
CA ILE A 37 -4.99 3.31 -3.76
C ILE A 37 -3.97 4.11 -2.93
N SER A 38 -4.09 4.08 -1.60
CA SER A 38 -3.14 4.67 -0.65
C SER A 38 -1.68 4.25 -0.87
N ILE A 39 -1.44 3.09 -1.49
CA ILE A 39 -0.10 2.61 -1.86
C ILE A 39 0.61 3.60 -2.79
N SER A 40 -0.10 4.20 -3.75
CA SER A 40 0.49 5.21 -4.63
C SER A 40 0.99 6.45 -3.88
N PHE A 41 0.40 6.77 -2.72
CA PHE A 41 0.76 7.93 -1.90
C PHE A 41 1.94 7.64 -1.00
N TYR A 42 1.88 6.56 -0.22
CA TYR A 42 2.98 6.25 0.70
C TYR A 42 4.26 5.85 -0.06
N CYS A 43 4.14 5.24 -1.25
CA CYS A 43 5.30 4.91 -2.08
C CYS A 43 6.04 6.16 -2.57
N LEU A 44 5.40 7.34 -2.60
CA LEU A 44 6.09 8.59 -2.93
C LEU A 44 7.25 8.87 -1.98
N MET A 45 7.19 8.40 -0.73
CA MET A 45 8.29 8.55 0.23
C MET A 45 9.59 8.01 -0.37
N VAL A 46 9.61 6.75 -0.80
CA VAL A 46 10.81 6.08 -1.34
C VAL A 46 11.15 6.52 -2.76
N LEU A 47 10.16 7.01 -3.51
CA LEU A 47 10.37 7.54 -4.86
C LEU A 47 11.01 8.95 -4.83
N LEU A 48 10.66 9.79 -3.85
CA LEU A 48 11.15 11.17 -3.72
C LEU A 48 12.40 11.25 -2.83
N ILE A 49 12.44 10.51 -1.73
CA ILE A 49 13.48 10.58 -0.71
C ILE A 49 14.49 9.47 -0.93
N ARG A 50 15.78 9.83 -0.84
CA ARG A 50 16.90 8.87 -0.85
C ARG A 50 17.09 8.29 0.54
N MET A 51 16.19 7.39 0.93
CA MET A 51 16.31 6.68 2.21
C MET A 51 17.05 5.34 2.06
N SER A 52 17.55 4.80 3.15
CA SER A 52 18.08 3.44 3.26
C SER A 52 16.95 2.40 3.29
N LEU A 53 17.30 1.12 3.14
CA LEU A 53 16.33 0.03 3.28
C LEU A 53 15.81 -0.09 4.72
N SER A 54 16.64 0.24 5.71
CA SER A 54 16.25 0.25 7.13
C SER A 54 15.20 1.32 7.43
N GLU A 55 15.38 2.54 6.91
CA GLU A 55 14.40 3.63 7.04
C GLU A 55 13.09 3.27 6.32
N ALA A 56 13.16 2.71 5.12
CA ALA A 56 11.98 2.23 4.41
C ALA A 56 11.24 1.11 5.16
N THR A 57 11.98 0.23 5.84
CA THR A 57 11.40 -0.84 6.67
C THR A 57 10.61 -0.26 7.84
N VAL A 58 11.21 0.67 8.60
CA VAL A 58 10.55 1.32 9.74
C VAL A 58 9.31 2.11 9.28
N LEU A 59 9.44 2.92 8.22
CA LEU A 59 8.31 3.67 7.66
C LEU A 59 7.22 2.75 7.12
N GLY A 60 7.59 1.59 6.56
CA GLY A 60 6.63 0.60 6.07
C GLY A 60 5.79 0.01 7.19
N LEU A 61 6.42 -0.35 8.31
CA LEU A 61 5.73 -0.82 9.51
C LEU A 61 4.81 0.25 10.10
N ILE A 62 5.29 1.49 10.21
CA ILE A 62 4.48 2.63 10.69
C ILE A 62 3.28 2.86 9.76
N THR A 63 3.51 2.84 8.44
CA THR A 63 2.44 2.99 7.43
C THR A 63 1.39 1.90 7.61
N GLY A 64 1.82 0.64 7.73
CA GLY A 64 0.93 -0.48 7.96
C GLY A 64 0.11 -0.35 9.26
N ALA A 65 0.75 0.07 10.35
CA ALA A 65 0.08 0.29 11.63
C ALA A 65 -0.95 1.42 11.56
N VAL A 66 -0.62 2.51 10.88
CA VAL A 66 -1.51 3.65 10.69
C VAL A 66 -2.68 3.25 9.78
N LEU A 67 -2.43 2.64 8.63
CA LEU A 67 -3.48 2.28 7.66
C LEU A 67 -4.40 1.15 8.16
N MET A 68 -3.93 0.28 9.06
CA MET A 68 -4.78 -0.66 9.80
C MET A 68 -5.99 0.05 10.47
N THR A 69 -5.83 1.30 10.92
CA THR A 69 -6.92 2.04 11.57
C THR A 69 -7.91 2.69 10.59
N ALA A 70 -7.55 2.75 9.31
CA ALA A 70 -8.35 3.34 8.23
C ALA A 70 -9.05 2.30 7.32
N THR A 71 -8.87 1.01 7.61
CA THR A 71 -9.35 -0.07 6.75
C THR A 71 -10.74 -0.56 7.17
N ALA A 72 -11.52 -1.01 6.19
CA ALA A 72 -12.72 -1.81 6.38
C ALA A 72 -12.49 -3.30 6.08
N SER A 73 -11.25 -3.71 5.85
CA SER A 73 -10.91 -5.11 5.56
C SER A 73 -11.40 -6.07 6.67
N PRO A 74 -11.78 -7.32 6.30
CA PRO A 74 -12.19 -8.35 7.23
C PRO A 74 -11.14 -8.68 8.30
N PHE A 75 -9.85 -8.41 8.04
CA PHE A 75 -8.78 -8.61 9.00
C PHE A 75 -7.82 -7.42 8.99
N PRO A 76 -8.10 -6.36 9.78
CA PRO A 76 -7.34 -5.11 9.73
C PRO A 76 -5.84 -5.27 9.95
N LEU A 77 -5.43 -6.23 10.77
CA LEU A 77 -4.02 -6.52 11.08
C LEU A 77 -3.21 -6.95 9.85
N ALA A 78 -3.84 -7.49 8.80
CA ALA A 78 -3.16 -7.82 7.55
C ALA A 78 -2.55 -6.59 6.85
N ASN A 79 -3.03 -5.37 7.16
CA ASN A 79 -2.48 -4.14 6.60
C ASN A 79 -1.05 -3.84 7.08
N ILE A 80 -0.65 -4.34 8.26
CA ILE A 80 0.71 -4.14 8.78
C ILE A 80 1.75 -4.80 7.86
N PRO A 81 1.76 -6.14 7.71
CA PRO A 81 2.75 -6.79 6.85
C PRO A 81 2.55 -6.43 5.37
N SER A 82 1.32 -6.17 4.92
CA SER A 82 1.07 -5.88 3.51
C SER A 82 1.65 -4.54 3.06
N HIS A 83 1.39 -3.46 3.81
CA HIS A 83 1.92 -2.13 3.47
C HIS A 83 3.41 -2.00 3.74
N TRP A 84 3.92 -2.71 4.75
CA TRP A 84 5.36 -2.88 4.92
C TRP A 84 5.99 -3.50 3.67
N ALA A 85 5.47 -4.65 3.21
CA ALA A 85 5.99 -5.33 2.03
C ALA A 85 5.85 -4.46 0.76
N GLY A 86 4.74 -3.72 0.63
CA GLY A 86 4.53 -2.77 -0.46
C GLY A 86 5.58 -1.66 -0.49
N LEU A 87 5.83 -0.98 0.64
CA LEU A 87 6.81 0.11 0.65
C LEU A 87 8.25 -0.40 0.43
N VAL A 88 8.61 -1.52 1.05
CA VAL A 88 9.95 -2.13 0.91
C VAL A 88 10.19 -2.61 -0.52
N SER A 89 9.23 -3.29 -1.13
CA SER A 89 9.35 -3.71 -2.53
C SER A 89 9.40 -2.51 -3.49
N CYS A 90 8.60 -1.47 -3.24
CA CYS A 90 8.70 -0.22 -4.01
C CYS A 90 10.11 0.37 -3.93
N LYS A 91 10.70 0.43 -2.73
CA LYS A 91 12.07 0.92 -2.52
C LYS A 91 13.09 0.14 -3.33
N ILE A 92 13.04 -1.19 -3.23
CA ILE A 92 13.99 -2.09 -3.91
C ILE A 92 13.91 -1.91 -5.43
N VAL A 93 12.71 -1.86 -6.00
CA VAL A 93 12.52 -1.67 -7.44
C VAL A 93 12.95 -0.26 -7.84
N ALA A 94 12.52 0.76 -7.10
CA ALA A 94 12.87 2.15 -7.36
C ALA A 94 14.38 2.38 -7.36
N ASP A 95 15.13 1.80 -6.42
CA ASP A 95 16.58 1.90 -6.38
C ASP A 95 17.24 1.29 -7.62
N ARG A 96 16.82 0.08 -8.00
CA ARG A 96 17.32 -0.60 -9.20
C ARG A 96 17.04 0.20 -10.46
N MET A 97 15.82 0.72 -10.60
CA MET A 97 15.43 1.50 -11.77
C MET A 97 16.09 2.88 -11.81
N ARG A 98 16.47 3.43 -10.65
CA ARG A 98 17.13 4.73 -10.59
C ARG A 98 18.55 4.67 -11.13
N ASN A 99 19.25 3.54 -10.98
CA ASN A 99 20.58 3.28 -11.56
C ASN A 99 21.54 4.50 -11.51
N GLY A 100 21.70 5.12 -10.34
CA GLY A 100 22.55 6.30 -10.15
C GLY A 100 21.97 7.66 -10.58
N ALA A 101 20.84 7.70 -11.32
CA ALA A 101 20.20 8.93 -11.76
C ALA A 101 19.65 9.79 -10.60
N LYS A 102 19.56 11.11 -10.79
CA LYS A 102 19.00 12.03 -9.77
C LYS A 102 17.50 11.81 -9.50
N GLY A 103 16.77 11.13 -10.39
CA GLY A 103 15.34 10.86 -10.24
C GLY A 103 14.89 9.69 -11.10
N LEU A 104 13.59 9.38 -11.05
CA LEU A 104 12.97 8.30 -11.82
C LEU A 104 12.20 8.84 -13.01
N ARG A 105 12.20 8.08 -14.10
CA ARG A 105 11.29 8.30 -15.23
C ARG A 105 9.86 7.94 -14.81
N PRO A 106 8.81 8.59 -15.34
CA PRO A 106 7.43 8.26 -14.99
C PRO A 106 7.07 6.78 -15.18
N SER A 107 7.55 6.15 -16.25
CA SER A 107 7.36 4.70 -16.47
C SER A 107 8.01 3.85 -15.38
N ALA A 108 9.17 4.25 -14.86
CA ALA A 108 9.83 3.57 -13.76
C ALA A 108 9.06 3.70 -12.45
N VAL A 109 8.42 4.85 -12.22
CA VAL A 109 7.51 5.04 -11.08
C VAL A 109 6.31 4.09 -11.19
N SER A 110 5.65 4.06 -12.36
CA SER A 110 4.52 3.16 -12.60
C SER A 110 4.88 1.70 -12.33
N VAL A 111 6.02 1.23 -12.86
CA VAL A 111 6.49 -0.15 -12.64
C VAL A 111 6.81 -0.41 -11.16
N SER A 112 7.49 0.52 -10.48
CA SER A 112 7.83 0.37 -9.06
C SER A 112 6.60 0.25 -8.19
N VAL A 113 5.58 1.06 -8.45
CA VAL A 113 4.33 1.05 -7.66
C VAL A 113 3.41 -0.11 -8.05
N LEU A 114 3.39 -0.52 -9.32
CA LEU A 114 2.66 -1.71 -9.77
C LEU A 114 3.17 -2.97 -9.04
N LEU A 115 4.49 -3.18 -9.06
CA LEU A 115 5.11 -4.32 -8.37
C LEU A 115 4.92 -4.23 -6.86
N ALA A 116 5.02 -3.04 -6.27
CA ALA A 116 4.71 -2.84 -4.86
C ALA A 116 3.28 -3.20 -4.49
N THR A 117 2.33 -2.82 -5.35
CA THR A 117 0.90 -3.15 -5.17
C THR A 117 0.67 -4.65 -5.28
N ALA A 118 1.30 -5.33 -6.25
CA ALA A 118 1.21 -6.77 -6.40
C ALA A 118 1.77 -7.53 -5.18
N VAL A 119 2.94 -7.11 -4.68
CA VAL A 119 3.56 -7.68 -3.47
C VAL A 119 2.68 -7.43 -2.25
N SER A 120 2.21 -6.18 -2.05
CA SER A 120 1.29 -5.82 -0.97
C SER A 120 0.01 -6.67 -1.02
N PHE A 121 -0.56 -6.88 -2.22
CA PHE A 121 -1.76 -7.69 -2.40
C PHE A 121 -1.53 -9.15 -1.98
N LEU A 122 -0.45 -9.78 -2.44
CA LEU A 122 -0.14 -11.17 -2.10
C LEU A 122 0.02 -11.34 -0.58
N VAL A 123 0.79 -10.44 0.05
CA VAL A 123 0.99 -10.47 1.51
C VAL A 123 -0.33 -10.22 2.25
N PHE A 124 -1.16 -9.29 1.78
CA PHE A 124 -2.46 -9.02 2.36
C PHE A 124 -3.40 -10.23 2.30
N VAL A 125 -3.49 -10.91 1.14
CA VAL A 125 -4.34 -12.10 0.97
C VAL A 125 -3.92 -13.20 1.93
N LEU A 126 -2.63 -13.51 2.00
CA LEU A 126 -2.11 -14.54 2.89
C LEU A 126 -2.31 -14.17 4.36
N ALA A 127 -1.93 -12.94 4.75
CA ALA A 127 -2.07 -12.48 6.12
C ALA A 127 -3.54 -12.39 6.56
N SER A 128 -4.46 -12.02 5.66
CA SER A 128 -5.90 -11.98 5.98
C SER A 128 -6.45 -13.39 6.14
N TYR A 129 -6.20 -14.29 5.18
CA TYR A 129 -6.77 -15.63 5.21
C TYR A 129 -6.30 -16.43 6.43
N PHE A 130 -4.99 -16.50 6.65
CA PHE A 130 -4.44 -17.19 7.82
C PHE A 130 -4.70 -16.43 9.12
N GLY A 131 -4.79 -15.10 9.06
CA GLY A 131 -5.16 -14.28 10.21
C GLY A 131 -6.58 -14.60 10.71
N ILE A 132 -7.55 -14.70 9.79
CA ILE A 132 -8.93 -15.10 10.12
C ILE A 132 -8.97 -16.51 10.71
N LEU A 133 -8.25 -17.48 10.12
CA LEU A 133 -8.21 -18.86 10.63
C LEU A 133 -7.57 -18.97 12.02
N THR A 134 -6.56 -18.14 12.31
CA THR A 134 -5.77 -18.24 13.55
C THR A 134 -6.32 -17.37 14.67
N PHE A 135 -6.84 -16.19 14.33
CA PHE A 135 -7.29 -15.16 15.27
C PHE A 135 -8.68 -14.62 14.88
N PRO A 136 -9.73 -15.46 14.87
CA PRO A 136 -11.07 -15.06 14.44
C PRO A 136 -11.63 -13.88 15.24
N ASP A 137 -11.31 -13.77 16.53
CA ASP A 137 -11.75 -12.67 17.41
C ASP A 137 -11.20 -11.28 16.99
N LEU A 138 -10.15 -11.26 16.17
CA LEU A 138 -9.55 -10.03 15.65
C LEU A 138 -10.07 -9.68 14.25
N ALA A 139 -10.83 -10.57 13.61
CA ALA A 139 -11.53 -10.30 12.36
C ALA A 139 -12.74 -9.41 12.61
N ARG A 140 -13.08 -8.55 11.65
CA ARG A 140 -14.18 -7.57 11.76
C ARG A 140 -14.84 -7.42 10.39
N GLY A 141 -16.16 -7.53 10.30
CA GLY A 141 -16.88 -7.49 9.02
C GLY A 141 -18.21 -8.20 9.12
N SER A 142 -18.87 -8.46 7.99
CA SER A 142 -20.07 -9.29 8.04
C SER A 142 -19.67 -10.72 8.38
N SER A 143 -20.53 -11.41 9.13
CA SER A 143 -20.23 -12.77 9.57
C SER A 143 -20.10 -13.73 8.38
N GLY A 144 -20.68 -13.42 7.22
CA GLY A 144 -20.71 -14.31 6.06
C GLY A 144 -19.34 -14.64 5.45
N LEU A 145 -18.44 -13.67 5.26
CA LEU A 145 -17.10 -13.95 4.71
C LEU A 145 -16.24 -14.70 5.73
N ILE A 146 -16.27 -14.23 6.98
CA ILE A 146 -15.46 -14.80 8.07
C ILE A 146 -15.91 -16.24 8.34
N GLU A 147 -17.21 -16.49 8.50
CA GLU A 147 -17.77 -17.84 8.65
C GLU A 147 -17.45 -18.73 7.47
N ALA A 148 -17.53 -18.22 6.23
CA ALA A 148 -17.20 -19.02 5.05
C ALA A 148 -15.72 -19.46 5.05
N VAL A 149 -14.79 -18.63 5.54
CA VAL A 149 -13.39 -19.02 5.72
C VAL A 149 -13.25 -20.06 6.84
N LEU A 150 -13.88 -19.84 7.99
CA LEU A 150 -13.79 -20.72 9.16
C LEU A 150 -14.40 -22.11 8.89
N ASP A 151 -15.52 -22.18 8.19
CA ASP A 151 -16.20 -23.42 7.82
C ASP A 151 -15.58 -24.11 6.59
N GLY A 152 -14.51 -23.54 6.02
CA GLY A 152 -13.82 -24.08 4.84
C GLY A 152 -14.60 -23.95 3.53
N ARG A 153 -15.75 -23.27 3.53
CA ARG A 153 -16.56 -22.99 2.33
C ARG A 153 -15.85 -22.04 1.36
N LEU A 154 -15.01 -21.14 1.88
CA LEU A 154 -14.16 -20.24 1.12
C LEU A 154 -12.70 -20.67 1.25
N THR A 155 -12.19 -21.37 0.23
CA THR A 155 -10.79 -21.81 0.19
C THR A 155 -9.85 -20.62 -0.05
N LEU A 156 -8.56 -20.77 0.29
CA LEU A 156 -7.53 -19.75 0.01
C LEU A 156 -7.50 -19.38 -1.47
N GLY A 157 -7.62 -20.36 -2.36
CA GLY A 157 -7.65 -20.12 -3.81
C GLY A 157 -8.85 -19.25 -4.21
N ALA A 158 -10.05 -19.59 -3.74
CA ALA A 158 -11.25 -18.81 -4.02
C ALA A 158 -11.17 -17.40 -3.42
N PHE A 159 -10.66 -17.27 -2.19
CA PHE A 159 -10.43 -15.97 -1.54
C PHE A 159 -9.43 -15.12 -2.32
N ALA A 160 -8.31 -15.69 -2.75
CA ALA A 160 -7.28 -15.03 -3.53
C ALA A 160 -7.80 -14.57 -4.90
N THR A 161 -8.48 -15.45 -5.65
CA THR A 161 -9.04 -15.13 -6.96
C THR A 161 -10.11 -14.04 -6.87
N ASN A 162 -11.04 -14.16 -5.93
CA ASN A 162 -12.07 -13.13 -5.71
C ASN A 162 -11.45 -11.79 -5.31
N SER A 163 -10.48 -11.81 -4.40
CA SER A 163 -9.78 -10.60 -3.99
C SER A 163 -8.99 -9.97 -5.15
N LEU A 164 -8.36 -10.79 -5.99
CA LEU A 164 -7.60 -10.31 -7.15
C LEU A 164 -8.52 -9.60 -8.15
N LEU A 165 -9.65 -10.22 -8.50
CA LEU A 165 -10.59 -9.67 -9.48
C LEU A 165 -11.28 -8.41 -8.97
N LYS A 166 -11.74 -8.41 -7.71
CA LYS A 166 -12.55 -7.31 -7.17
C LYS A 166 -11.73 -6.11 -6.72
N VAL A 167 -10.55 -6.33 -6.12
CA VAL A 167 -9.72 -5.23 -5.57
C VAL A 167 -8.28 -5.22 -6.07
N GLY A 168 -7.67 -6.38 -6.29
CA GLY A 168 -6.26 -6.48 -6.66
C GLY A 168 -5.96 -5.80 -8.00
N ILE A 169 -6.61 -6.24 -9.08
CA ILE A 169 -6.44 -5.69 -10.43
C ILE A 169 -6.84 -4.21 -10.48
N PRO A 170 -8.03 -3.79 -10.00
CA PRO A 170 -8.39 -2.37 -9.99
C PRO A 170 -7.36 -1.51 -9.26
N THR A 171 -6.89 -1.94 -8.08
CA THR A 171 -5.89 -1.20 -7.30
C THR A 171 -4.56 -1.11 -8.05
N MET A 172 -4.10 -2.21 -8.67
CA MET A 172 -2.87 -2.24 -9.46
C MET A 172 -2.94 -1.26 -10.64
N VAL A 173 -4.04 -1.27 -11.38
CA VAL A 173 -4.26 -0.36 -12.52
C VAL A 173 -4.30 1.09 -12.05
N SER A 174 -5.11 1.40 -11.04
CA SER A 174 -5.22 2.75 -10.49
C SER A 174 -3.86 3.27 -10.01
N ASN A 175 -3.12 2.47 -9.25
CA ASN A 175 -1.82 2.88 -8.72
C ASN A 175 -0.76 3.06 -9.81
N ALA A 176 -0.74 2.21 -10.84
CA ALA A 176 0.18 2.34 -11.97
C ALA A 176 -0.06 3.62 -12.78
N VAL A 177 -1.31 4.10 -12.83
CA VAL A 177 -1.70 5.33 -13.54
C VAL A 177 -1.50 6.58 -12.67
N ILE A 178 -1.92 6.53 -11.41
CA ILE A 178 -1.92 7.70 -10.51
C ILE A 178 -0.50 8.04 -10.02
N SER A 179 0.31 7.03 -9.67
CA SER A 179 1.63 7.24 -9.09
C SER A 179 2.60 8.10 -9.92
N PRO A 180 2.75 7.93 -11.25
CA PRO A 180 3.60 8.82 -12.03
C PRO A 180 3.12 10.28 -12.02
N MET A 181 1.80 10.51 -12.02
CA MET A 181 1.23 11.86 -11.96
C MET A 181 1.56 12.53 -10.62
N LEU A 182 1.31 11.82 -9.52
CA LEU A 182 1.65 12.30 -8.18
C LEU A 182 3.15 12.58 -8.03
N TYR A 183 3.99 11.69 -8.55
CA TYR A 183 5.44 11.85 -8.51
C TYR A 183 5.92 13.10 -9.26
N ILE A 184 5.40 13.35 -10.46
CA ILE A 184 5.76 14.54 -11.25
C ILE A 184 5.37 15.82 -10.48
N LEU A 185 4.16 15.86 -9.93
CA LEU A 185 3.66 17.02 -9.17
C LEU A 185 4.49 17.27 -7.91
N ALA A 186 4.76 16.21 -7.14
CA ALA A 186 5.51 16.30 -5.90
C ALA A 186 7.00 16.64 -6.14
N ARG A 187 7.62 16.05 -7.18
CA ARG A 187 9.03 16.27 -7.50
C ARG A 187 9.32 17.71 -7.90
N ARG A 188 8.44 18.36 -8.66
CA ARG A 188 8.58 19.78 -9.03
C ARG A 188 8.69 20.66 -7.78
N LYS A 189 7.74 20.50 -6.85
CA LYS A 189 7.74 21.25 -5.59
C LYS A 189 8.89 20.88 -4.66
N TYR A 190 9.30 19.61 -4.64
CA TYR A 190 10.42 19.17 -3.80
C TYR A 190 11.75 19.78 -4.25
N ILE A 191 12.00 19.86 -5.56
CA ILE A 191 13.21 20.50 -6.12
C ILE A 191 13.19 22.01 -5.87
N GLU A 192 12.06 22.69 -6.10
CA GLU A 192 11.92 24.13 -5.86
C GLU A 192 12.18 24.55 -4.41
N VAL A 193 11.89 23.69 -3.44
CA VAL A 193 12.16 23.93 -2.01
C VAL A 193 13.61 23.57 -1.64
N GLY A 194 14.26 22.72 -2.43
CA GLY A 194 15.67 22.34 -2.27
C GLY A 194 16.66 23.39 -2.79
N ASP A 195 16.33 24.07 -3.90
CA ASP A 195 17.19 25.07 -4.57
C ASP A 195 17.14 26.48 -3.93
N ARG A 196 16.27 26.74 -2.96
CA ARG A 196 16.26 28.02 -2.20
C ARG A 196 17.24 28.02 -1.02
N ARG A 197 18.37 27.34 -1.15
CA ARG A 197 19.48 27.29 -0.19
C ARG A 197 20.78 27.49 -0.94
#